data_AF-A0A1H8G5L5-F1
#
_entry.id   AF-A0A1H8G5L5-F1
#
_cell.length_a   1.000
_cell.length_b   1.000
_cell.length_c   1.000
_cell.angle_alpha   90.00
_cell.angle_beta   90.00
_cell.angle_gamma   90.00
#
_symmetry.space_group_name_H-M   'P 1'
#
loop_
_entity.id
_entity.type
_entity.pdbx_description
1 polymer ?
#
loop_
_entity_poly.entity_id
_entity_poly.type
_entity_poly.pdbx_seq_one_letter_code
_entity_poly.pdbx_strand_id
1 'polypeptide(L)'
;MESDFEHRVIKDDGKNIDIYVDLDYRSVNIIDNKMSFFNSRIQFPRVKAMIIRITSKNEIATVHLLRDIDLLSAFANFEIDYKRNVFKIMKNNEYVLLEKTGL
;
A
#
# COMPACT_ATOMS: atom_id res chain seq x y z
N MET A 1 -7.77 1.16 -7.97
CA MET A 1 -7.39 0.45 -6.73
C MET A 1 -8.61 -0.32 -6.28
N GLU A 2 -8.43 -1.58 -5.91
CA GLU A 2 -9.46 -2.40 -5.27
C GLU A 2 -9.02 -2.62 -3.82
N SER A 3 -9.93 -2.44 -2.86
CA SER A 3 -9.62 -2.57 -1.43
C SER A 3 -10.79 -3.18 -0.67
N ASP A 4 -10.51 -4.21 0.11
CA ASP A 4 -11.45 -4.79 1.09
C ASP A 4 -11.48 -4.00 2.42
N PHE A 5 -10.60 -3.01 2.55
CA PHE A 5 -10.43 -2.21 3.76
C PHE A 5 -11.08 -0.83 3.62
N GLU A 6 -11.55 -0.32 4.75
CA GLU A 6 -12.00 1.07 4.85
C GLU A 6 -10.85 2.01 4.47
N HIS A 7 -11.16 2.92 3.56
CA HIS A 7 -10.21 3.89 3.06
C HIS A 7 -10.87 5.25 2.85
N ARG A 8 -10.08 6.31 3.00
CA ARG A 8 -10.53 7.70 2.79
C ARG A 8 -9.41 8.57 2.28
N VAL A 9 -9.76 9.59 1.50
CA VAL A 9 -8.83 10.66 1.14
C VAL A 9 -8.61 11.53 2.37
N ILE A 10 -7.35 11.70 2.79
CA ILE A 10 -6.97 12.52 3.95
C ILE A 10 -6.30 13.83 3.54
N LYS A 11 -5.82 13.94 2.30
CA LYS A 11 -5.27 15.15 1.73
C LYS A 11 -5.41 15.13 0.21
N ASP A 12 -5.80 16.27 -0.36
CA ASP A 12 -5.79 16.53 -1.79
C ASP A 12 -5.32 17.99 -1.99
N ASP A 13 -4.20 18.17 -2.68
CA ASP A 13 -3.64 19.49 -3.01
C ASP A 13 -3.75 19.83 -4.51
N GLY A 14 -4.55 19.06 -5.26
CA GLY A 14 -4.71 19.16 -6.71
C GLY A 14 -3.55 18.57 -7.52
N LYS A 15 -2.42 18.26 -6.89
CA LYS A 15 -1.28 17.56 -7.52
C LYS A 15 -1.01 16.21 -6.89
N ASN A 16 -1.29 16.06 -5.61
CA ASN A 16 -1.09 14.85 -4.84
C ASN A 16 -2.36 14.53 -4.06
N ILE A 17 -2.69 13.25 -4.03
CA ILE A 17 -3.80 12.69 -3.26
C ILE A 17 -3.22 11.67 -2.30
N ASP A 18 -3.50 11.86 -1.01
CA ASP A 18 -3.14 10.91 0.05
C ASP A 18 -4.38 10.13 0.47
N ILE A 19 -4.31 8.82 0.30
CA ILE A 19 -5.36 7.88 0.69
C ILE A 19 -4.89 7.14 1.93
N TYR A 20 -5.67 7.23 3.01
CA TYR A 20 -5.46 6.45 4.22
C TYR A 20 -6.27 5.16 4.14
N VAL A 21 -5.65 4.03 4.49
CA VAL A 21 -6.28 2.71 4.58
C VAL A 21 -6.01 2.13 5.96
N ASP A 22 -7.07 1.83 6.73
CA ASP A 22 -6.92 1.19 8.04
C ASP A 22 -6.74 -0.32 7.85
N LEU A 23 -5.66 -0.86 8.42
CA LEU A 23 -5.29 -2.28 8.29
C LEU A 23 -5.43 -3.03 9.61
N ASP A 24 -5.87 -2.38 10.68
CA ASP A 24 -6.21 -3.01 11.96
C ASP A 24 -5.09 -3.91 12.53
N TYR A 25 -3.86 -3.41 12.50
CA TYR A 25 -2.66 -4.12 13.00
C TYR A 25 -2.41 -5.48 12.34
N ARG A 26 -2.89 -5.69 11.11
CA ARG A 26 -2.64 -6.93 10.35
C ARG A 26 -1.25 -6.93 9.72
N SER A 27 -0.73 -8.12 9.41
CA SER A 27 0.53 -8.22 8.66
C SER A 27 0.27 -7.99 7.17
N VAL A 28 1.09 -7.17 6.53
CA VAL A 28 1.03 -6.89 5.08
C VAL A 28 2.05 -7.77 4.36
N ASN A 29 1.57 -8.59 3.45
CA ASN A 29 2.40 -9.34 2.51
C ASN A 29 2.45 -8.59 1.18
N ILE A 30 3.64 -8.23 0.73
CA ILE A 30 3.88 -7.78 -0.64
C ILE A 30 4.30 -8.98 -1.47
N ILE A 31 3.55 -9.26 -2.52
CA ILE A 31 3.85 -10.31 -3.49
C ILE A 31 4.05 -9.66 -4.85
N ASP A 32 5.23 -9.85 -5.42
CA ASP A 32 5.53 -9.49 -6.80
C ASP A 32 6.38 -10.61 -7.42
N ASN A 33 5.79 -11.28 -8.41
CA ASN A 33 6.39 -12.42 -9.11
C ASN A 33 7.62 -12.03 -9.94
N LYS A 34 7.93 -10.74 -10.07
CA LYS A 34 9.12 -10.24 -10.76
C LYS A 34 10.28 -9.92 -9.82
N MET A 35 10.09 -9.95 -8.50
CA MET A 35 11.16 -9.68 -7.55
C MET A 35 12.14 -10.85 -7.48
N SER A 36 13.17 -10.82 -8.34
CA SER A 36 14.20 -11.87 -8.40
C SER A 36 15.03 -12.01 -7.11
N PHE A 37 15.01 -11.01 -6.23
CA PHE A 37 15.73 -11.01 -4.96
C PHE A 37 14.99 -11.77 -3.84
N PHE A 38 13.66 -11.83 -3.88
CA PHE A 38 12.84 -12.46 -2.84
C PHE A 38 12.22 -13.75 -3.38
N ASN A 39 12.19 -14.80 -2.56
CA ASN A 39 11.70 -16.10 -3.02
C ASN A 39 10.18 -16.11 -3.28
N SER A 40 9.40 -15.40 -2.47
CA SER A 40 7.94 -15.39 -2.61
C SER A 40 7.27 -14.08 -2.18
N ARG A 41 7.68 -13.51 -1.05
CA ARG A 41 7.06 -12.29 -0.51
C ARG A 41 8.01 -11.51 0.40
N ILE A 42 7.68 -10.23 0.59
CA ILE A 42 8.12 -9.45 1.76
C ILE A 42 6.93 -9.35 2.71
N GLN A 43 7.15 -9.51 4.00
CA GLN A 43 6.11 -9.37 5.01
C GLN A 43 6.46 -8.28 6.02
N PHE A 44 5.50 -7.39 6.29
CA PHE A 44 5.55 -6.39 7.34
C PHE A 44 4.54 -6.76 8.43
N PRO A 45 5.01 -7.23 9.61
CA PRO A 45 4.10 -7.58 10.70
C PRO A 45 3.46 -6.35 11.36
N ARG A 46 2.24 -6.52 11.89
CA ARG A 46 1.54 -5.57 12.76
C ARG A 46 1.46 -4.14 12.21
N VAL A 47 0.97 -4.00 10.99
CA VAL A 47 0.80 -2.69 10.34
C VAL A 47 -0.53 -2.09 10.77
N LYS A 48 -0.53 -0.93 11.43
CA LYS A 48 -1.78 -0.26 11.83
C LYS A 48 -2.55 0.22 10.60
N ALA A 49 -1.86 0.91 9.72
CA ALA A 49 -2.45 1.55 8.56
C ALA A 49 -1.41 1.73 7.46
N MET A 50 -1.88 2.07 6.27
CA MET A 50 -1.02 2.56 5.20
C MET A 50 -1.56 3.84 4.61
N ILE A 51 -0.63 4.67 4.13
CA ILE A 51 -0.94 5.85 3.32
C ILE A 51 -0.39 5.63 1.93
N ILE A 52 -1.25 5.83 0.94
CA ILE A 52 -0.90 5.75 -0.47
C ILE A 52 -0.96 7.17 -1.01
N ARG A 53 0.21 7.72 -1.34
CA ARG A 53 0.33 9.01 -2.02
C ARG A 53 0.40 8.78 -3.52
N ILE A 54 -0.59 9.30 -4.22
CA ILE A 54 -0.65 9.33 -5.68
C ILE A 54 -0.29 10.73 -6.14
N THR A 55 0.60 10.86 -7.13
CA THR A 55 0.96 12.14 -7.72
C THR A 55 0.46 12.24 -9.15
N SER A 56 0.09 13.44 -9.59
CA SER A 56 -0.33 13.72 -10.96
C SER A 56 0.84 13.75 -11.96
N LYS A 57 2.09 13.65 -11.49
CA LYS A 57 3.30 13.83 -12.31
C LYS A 57 3.69 12.59 -13.10
N ASN A 58 3.44 11.41 -12.55
CA ASN A 58 3.84 10.13 -13.13
C ASN A 58 2.90 9.03 -12.62
N GLU A 59 3.04 7.82 -13.14
CA GLU A 59 2.27 6.66 -12.67
C GLU A 59 2.94 5.94 -11.50
N ILE A 60 3.60 6.67 -10.59
CA ILE A 60 4.24 6.12 -9.40
C ILE A 60 3.49 6.61 -8.16
N ALA A 61 3.14 5.69 -7.27
CA ALA A 61 2.61 6.00 -5.95
C ALA A 61 3.63 5.64 -4.88
N THR A 62 3.68 6.43 -3.81
CA THR A 62 4.47 6.13 -2.61
C THR A 62 3.55 5.52 -1.57
N VAL A 63 3.94 4.37 -1.02
CA VAL A 63 3.23 3.70 0.08
C VAL A 63 4.03 3.88 1.36
N HIS A 64 3.36 4.37 2.39
CA HIS A 64 3.89 4.52 3.74
C HIS A 64 3.17 3.55 4.67
N LEU A 65 3.88 2.59 5.26
CA LEU A 65 3.33 1.70 6.29
C LEU A 65 3.53 2.32 7.67
N LEU A 66 2.45 2.42 8.44
CA LEU A 66 2.43 3.09 9.74
C LEU A 66 2.36 2.09 10.89
N ARG A 67 3.11 2.36 11.97
CA ARG A 67 2.99 1.58 13.22
C ARG A 67 1.77 2.01 14.02
N ASP A 68 1.40 3.28 13.95
CA ASP A 68 0.30 3.90 14.67
C ASP A 68 -0.46 4.90 13.79
N ILE A 69 -1.39 5.68 14.36
CA ILE A 69 -2.22 6.65 13.62
C ILE A 69 -1.40 7.87 13.17
N ASP A 70 -0.27 8.15 13.84
CA ASP A 70 0.59 9.30 13.51
C ASP A 70 1.30 9.09 12.16
N LEU A 71 1.29 10.11 11.31
CA LEU A 71 2.01 10.14 10.03
C LEU A 71 3.51 9.92 10.19
N LEU A 72 4.10 10.42 11.29
CA LEU A 72 5.52 10.24 11.59
C LEU A 72 5.86 8.82 12.04
N SER A 73 4.86 7.96 12.27
CA SER A 73 5.04 6.55 12.64
C SER A 73 5.37 5.64 11.44
N ALA A 74 5.60 6.21 10.25
CA ALA A 74 5.99 5.47 9.07
C ALA A 74 7.31 4.71 9.32
N PHE A 75 7.27 3.39 9.17
CA PHE A 75 8.43 2.52 9.44
C PHE A 75 8.94 1.78 8.20
N ALA A 76 8.16 1.78 7.12
CA ALA A 76 8.57 1.29 5.82
C ALA A 76 7.92 2.16 4.75
N ASN A 77 8.70 2.53 3.75
CA ASN A 77 8.25 3.33 2.61
C ASN A 77 8.76 2.66 1.33
N PHE A 78 7.90 2.54 0.34
CA PHE A 78 8.27 2.00 -0.96
C PHE A 78 7.43 2.63 -2.06
N GLU A 79 7.95 2.57 -3.28
CA GLU A 79 7.29 3.11 -4.46
C GLU A 79 6.71 1.97 -5.30
N ILE A 80 5.53 2.21 -5.85
CA ILE A 80 4.85 1.28 -6.74
C ILE A 80 4.54 1.97 -8.07
N ASP A 81 4.94 1.32 -9.16
CA ASP A 81 4.53 1.73 -10.51
C ASP A 81 3.16 1.14 -10.83
N TYR A 82 2.15 2.01 -10.97
CA TYR A 82 0.79 1.64 -11.30
C TYR A 82 0.41 1.79 -12.76
N LYS A 83 1.36 2.09 -13.64
CA LYS A 83 1.16 2.10 -15.08
C LYS A 83 0.69 0.72 -15.54
N ARG A 84 -0.51 0.64 -16.09
CA ARG A 84 -1.12 -0.62 -16.59
C ARG A 84 -1.23 -1.75 -15.56
N ASN A 85 -1.36 -1.42 -14.28
CA ASN A 85 -1.52 -2.42 -13.23
C ASN A 85 -2.66 -2.03 -12.28
N VAL A 86 -3.34 -3.05 -11.76
CA VAL A 86 -4.32 -2.88 -10.67
C VAL A 86 -3.66 -3.27 -9.37
N PHE A 87 -3.76 -2.38 -8.38
CA PHE A 87 -3.34 -2.65 -7.00
C PHE A 87 -4.55 -3.12 -6.23
N LYS A 88 -4.38 -4.28 -5.59
CA LYS A 88 -5.38 -4.91 -4.76
C LYS A 88 -4.88 -4.92 -3.32
N ILE A 89 -5.70 -4.41 -2.42
CA ILE A 89 -5.51 -4.47 -0.98
C ILE A 89 -6.56 -5.43 -0.45
N MET A 90 -6.24 -6.72 -0.45
CA MET A 90 -7.21 -7.77 -0.18
C MET A 90 -7.03 -8.32 1.22
N LYS A 91 -8.14 -8.62 1.89
CA LYS A 91 -8.13 -9.33 3.16
C LYS A 91 -8.01 -10.83 2.87
N ASN A 92 -6.88 -11.43 3.22
CA ASN A 92 -6.65 -12.87 3.10
C ASN A 92 -6.42 -13.47 4.49
N ASN A 93 -7.50 -13.97 5.11
CA ASN A 93 -7.52 -14.46 6.49
C ASN A 93 -7.01 -13.40 7.49
N GLU A 94 -5.85 -13.66 8.11
CA GLU A 94 -5.20 -12.77 9.08
C GLU A 94 -4.26 -11.73 8.43
N TYR A 95 -4.06 -11.83 7.12
CA TYR A 95 -3.09 -11.01 6.40
C TYR A 95 -3.76 -10.05 5.42
N VAL A 96 -3.07 -8.93 5.18
CA VAL A 96 -3.34 -8.03 4.06
C VAL A 96 -2.45 -8.47 2.92
N LEU A 97 -3.03 -8.70 1.75
CA LEU A 97 -2.26 -8.95 0.54
C LEU A 97 -2.20 -7.67 -0.29
N LEU A 98 -0.97 -7.20 -0.54
CA LEU A 98 -0.68 -6.17 -1.51
C LEU A 98 -0.10 -6.84 -2.76
N GLU A 99 -0.91 -6.90 -3.81
CA GLU A 99 -0.53 -7.52 -5.09
C GLU A 99 -0.64 -6.53 -6.25
N LYS A 100 0.24 -6.74 -7.22
CA LYS A 100 0.25 -6.05 -8.51
C LYS A 100 -0.13 -7.07 -9.59
N THR A 101 -1.24 -6.84 -10.28
CA THR A 101 -1.65 -7.64 -11.45
C THR A 101 -1.62 -6.76 -12.69
N GLY A 102 -1.07 -7.28 -13.80
CA GLY A 102 -1.11 -6.60 -15.10
C GLY A 102 -2.55 -6.51 -15.63
N LEU A 103 -2.83 -5.43 -16.35
CA LEU A 103 -4.04 -5.30 -17.18
C LEU A 103 -3.93 -6.12 -18.47
#